data_AF-A0A2R6D6D8-F1
#
_entry.id   AF-A0A2R6D6D8-F1
#
_cell.length_a   1.000
_cell.length_b   1.000
_cell.length_c   1.000
_cell.angle_alpha   90.00
_cell.angle_beta   90.00
_cell.angle_gamma   90.00
#
_symmetry.space_group_name_H-M   'P 1'
#
loop_
_entity.id
_entity.type
_entity.pdbx_description
1 polymer ?
#
loop_
_entity_poly.entity_id
_entity_poly.type
_entity_poly.pdbx_seq_one_letter_code
_entity_poly.pdbx_strand_id
1 'polypeptide(L)'
;MSSEKKRVQFRAPDRLIERADALATVLGDDRTDVLVTALREYLQAATHDDALTQEIAATYYDGVISDEQLNALVGAEEAANLRVLKQQLDDDFIEEVADA
;
A
#
# COMPACT_ATOMS: atom_id res chain seq x y z
N MET A 1 2.86 -20.92 -8.89
CA MET A 1 4.02 -20.02 -9.04
C MET A 1 4.53 -19.73 -7.64
N SER A 2 5.77 -20.12 -7.31
CA SER A 2 6.39 -19.67 -6.06
C SER A 2 6.52 -18.15 -6.18
N SER A 3 5.77 -17.39 -5.38
CA SER A 3 5.99 -15.95 -5.32
C SER A 3 7.43 -15.73 -4.84
N GLU A 4 8.21 -15.01 -5.63
CA GLU A 4 9.59 -14.72 -5.29
C GLU A 4 9.63 -14.00 -3.94
N LYS A 5 10.26 -14.62 -2.93
CA LYS A 5 10.34 -14.08 -1.58
C LYS A 5 11.57 -13.18 -1.48
N LYS A 6 11.37 -11.89 -1.19
CA LYS A 6 12.46 -10.97 -0.88
C LYS A 6 12.80 -11.08 0.62
N ARG A 7 14.04 -11.44 0.94
CA ARG A 7 14.52 -11.43 2.33
C ARG A 7 14.76 -9.99 2.78
N VAL A 8 14.17 -9.61 3.91
CA VAL A 8 14.29 -8.28 4.51
C VAL A 8 14.78 -8.39 5.96
N GLN A 9 15.50 -7.38 6.44
CA GLN A 9 15.85 -7.26 7.85
C GLN A 9 14.91 -6.26 8.52
N PHE A 10 14.21 -6.71 9.55
CA PHE A 10 13.26 -5.89 10.31
C PHE A 10 13.75 -5.72 11.74
N ARG A 11 13.65 -4.51 12.29
CA ARG A 11 13.88 -4.23 13.71
C ARG A 11 12.53 -3.92 14.35
N ALA A 12 12.21 -4.65 15.42
CA ALA A 12 10.99 -4.44 16.18
C ALA A 12 11.30 -4.44 17.68
N PRO A 13 10.43 -3.84 18.50
CA PRO A 13 10.51 -3.98 19.95
C PRO A 13 10.44 -5.45 20.37
N ASP A 14 11.28 -5.86 21.31
CA ASP A 14 11.37 -7.26 21.77
C ASP A 14 10.00 -7.83 22.17
N ARG A 15 9.22 -7.05 22.92
CA ARG A 15 7.86 -7.43 23.36
C ARG A 15 6.91 -7.76 22.22
N LEU A 16 7.06 -7.11 21.07
CA LEU A 16 6.21 -7.39 19.91
C LEU A 16 6.57 -8.74 19.29
N ILE A 17 7.87 -9.02 19.19
CA ILE A 17 8.38 -10.29 18.66
C ILE A 17 8.01 -11.44 19.59
N GLU A 18 8.16 -11.28 20.90
CA GLU A 18 7.75 -12.28 21.89
C GLU A 18 6.27 -12.63 21.79
N ARG A 19 5.40 -11.63 21.57
CA ARG A 19 3.96 -11.85 21.36
C ARG A 19 3.68 -12.62 20.06
N ALA A 20 4.39 -12.29 18.98
CA ALA A 20 4.25 -13.00 17.72
C ALA A 20 4.73 -14.46 17.83
N ASP A 21 5.86 -14.70 18.51
CA ASP A 21 6.40 -16.04 18.75
C ASP A 21 5.45 -16.90 19.62
N ALA A 22 4.86 -16.30 20.66
CA ALA A 22 3.86 -16.96 21.49
C ALA A 22 2.59 -17.33 20.69
N LEU A 23 2.12 -16.42 19.83
CA LEU A 23 0.97 -16.68 18.96
C LEU A 23 1.28 -17.79 17.94
N ALA A 24 2.45 -17.75 17.31
CA ALA A 24 2.91 -18.78 16.38
C ALA A 24 2.89 -20.17 17.04
N THR A 25 3.36 -20.26 18.29
CA THR A 25 3.34 -21.52 19.08
C THR A 25 1.92 -22.04 19.30
N VAL A 26 0.95 -21.16 19.58
CA VAL A 26 -0.46 -21.55 19.77
C VAL A 26 -1.10 -22.02 18.48
N LEU A 27 -0.76 -21.38 17.35
CA LEU A 27 -1.30 -21.71 16.03
C LEU A 27 -0.61 -22.92 15.38
N GLY A 28 0.57 -23.31 15.85
CA GLY A 28 1.39 -24.33 15.21
C GLY A 28 2.09 -23.85 13.93
N ASP A 29 2.28 -22.53 13.81
CA ASP A 29 2.88 -21.85 12.66
C ASP A 29 4.27 -21.29 12.99
N ASP A 30 4.98 -20.75 12.00
CA ASP A 30 6.22 -19.99 12.21
C ASP A 30 5.94 -18.49 12.41
N ARG A 31 6.84 -17.79 13.12
CA ARG A 31 6.78 -16.33 13.28
C ARG A 31 6.62 -15.62 11.93
N THR A 32 7.29 -16.10 10.88
CA THR A 32 7.22 -15.51 9.54
C THR A 32 5.80 -15.51 9.01
N ASP A 33 5.04 -16.59 9.21
CA ASP A 33 3.67 -16.70 8.72
C ASP A 33 2.72 -15.78 9.49
N VAL A 34 2.92 -15.65 10.81
CA VAL A 34 2.19 -14.68 11.64
C VAL A 34 2.45 -13.25 11.16
N LEU A 35 3.71 -12.88 10.92
CA LEU A 35 4.07 -11.54 10.46
C LEU A 35 3.56 -11.25 9.04
N VAL A 36 3.65 -12.23 8.13
CA VAL A 36 3.13 -12.10 6.76
C VAL A 36 1.62 -11.93 6.77
N THR A 37 0.91 -12.69 7.60
CA THR A 37 -0.55 -12.58 7.75
C THR A 37 -0.93 -11.20 8.28
N ALA A 38 -0.32 -10.77 9.39
CA ALA A 38 -0.59 -9.46 9.97
C ALA A 38 -0.32 -8.31 8.98
N LEU A 39 0.76 -8.39 8.20
CA LEU A 39 1.07 -7.37 7.19
C LEU A 39 0.04 -7.37 6.05
N ARG A 40 -0.40 -8.54 5.57
CA ARG A 40 -1.42 -8.64 4.53
C ARG A 40 -2.75 -8.07 5.00
N GLU A 41 -3.19 -8.43 6.20
CA GLU A 41 -4.42 -7.93 6.80
C GLU A 41 -4.36 -6.41 6.99
N TYR A 42 -3.24 -5.88 7.48
CA TYR A 42 -3.05 -4.45 7.63
C TYR A 42 -3.14 -3.72 6.28
N LEU A 43 -2.42 -4.21 5.26
CA LEU A 43 -2.45 -3.59 3.93
C LEU A 43 -3.85 -3.66 3.30
N GLN A 44 -4.56 -4.77 3.48
CA GLN A 44 -5.94 -4.89 2.98
C GLN A 44 -6.90 -3.94 3.72
N ALA A 45 -6.80 -3.84 5.05
CA ALA A 45 -7.64 -2.94 5.82
C ALA A 45 -7.36 -1.47 5.48
N ALA A 46 -6.09 -1.12 5.31
CA ALA A 46 -5.64 0.21 4.92
C ALA A 46 -6.26 0.66 3.58
N THR A 47 -6.39 -0.24 2.61
CA THR A 47 -6.93 0.11 1.28
C THR A 47 -8.45 0.17 1.21
N HIS A 48 -9.15 -0.28 2.27
CA HIS A 48 -10.61 -0.14 2.41
C HIS A 48 -10.98 1.10 3.25
N ASP A 49 -10.01 1.87 3.70
CA ASP A 49 -10.24 3.14 4.38
C ASP A 49 -10.26 4.28 3.34
N ASP A 50 -11.44 4.83 3.06
CA ASP A 50 -11.63 5.92 2.10
C ASP A 50 -10.74 7.13 2.41
N ALA A 51 -10.44 7.40 3.69
CA ALA A 51 -9.57 8.50 4.07
C ALA A 51 -8.12 8.23 3.65
N LEU A 52 -7.66 6.98 3.79
CA LEU A 52 -6.31 6.60 3.36
C LEU A 52 -6.21 6.55 1.84
N THR A 53 -7.26 6.09 1.14
CA THR A 53 -7.30 6.11 -0.33
C THR A 53 -7.15 7.54 -0.87
N GLN A 54 -7.76 8.53 -0.22
CA GLN A 54 -7.57 9.95 -0.57
C GLN A 54 -6.14 10.42 -0.33
N GLU A 55 -5.50 10.01 0.76
CA GLU A 55 -4.09 10.35 1.04
C GLU A 55 -3.14 9.72 0.01
N ILE A 56 -3.41 8.46 -0.39
CA ILE A 56 -2.68 7.77 -1.46
C ILE A 56 -2.84 8.51 -2.79
N ALA A 57 -4.06 8.95 -3.11
CA ALA A 57 -4.35 9.73 -4.32
C ALA A 57 -3.59 11.07 -4.34
N ALA A 58 -3.63 11.83 -3.24
CA ALA A 58 -2.88 13.09 -3.11
C ALA A 58 -1.38 12.87 -3.32
N THR A 59 -0.82 11.87 -2.64
CA THR A 59 0.61 11.49 -2.76
C THR A 59 0.98 11.08 -4.20
N TYR A 60 0.06 10.45 -4.93
CA TYR A 60 0.23 10.08 -6.33
C TYR A 60 0.16 11.29 -7.28
N TYR A 61 -0.76 12.23 -7.04
CA TYR A 61 -0.85 13.46 -7.80
C TYR A 61 0.41 14.32 -7.63
N ASP A 62 0.93 14.39 -6.40
CA ASP A 62 2.20 15.03 -6.06
C ASP A 62 3.44 14.30 -6.63
N GLY A 63 3.26 13.12 -7.25
CA GLY A 63 4.33 12.35 -7.90
C GLY A 63 5.29 11.68 -6.91
N VAL A 64 4.93 11.59 -5.64
CA VAL A 64 5.75 10.96 -4.59
C VAL A 64 5.76 9.44 -4.73
N ILE A 65 4.66 8.84 -5.19
CA ILE A 65 4.57 7.42 -5.52
C ILE A 65 4.37 7.21 -7.02
N SER A 66 4.96 6.12 -7.53
CA SER A 66 4.84 5.74 -8.94
C SER A 66 3.52 5.03 -9.25
N ASP A 67 3.21 4.92 -10.54
CA ASP A 67 2.10 4.11 -11.05
C ASP A 67 2.10 2.66 -10.56
N GLU A 68 3.29 2.07 -10.45
CA GLU A 68 3.46 0.69 -9.99
C GLU A 68 3.18 0.57 -8.50
N GLN A 69 3.62 1.55 -7.71
CA GLN A 69 3.34 1.61 -6.27
C GLN A 69 1.84 1.86 -6.02
N LEU A 70 1.21 2.73 -6.81
CA LEU A 70 -0.23 2.95 -6.74
C LEU A 70 -1.01 1.66 -7.01
N ASN A 71 -0.68 0.95 -8.09
CA ASN A 71 -1.27 -0.35 -8.42
C ASN A 71 -1.10 -1.38 -7.29
N ALA A 72 0.06 -1.40 -6.62
CA ALA A 72 0.34 -2.33 -5.54
C ALA A 72 -0.45 -2.02 -4.26
N LEU A 73 -0.83 -0.76 -4.06
CA LEU A 73 -1.62 -0.31 -2.91
C LEU A 73 -3.11 -0.50 -3.17
N VAL A 74 -3.69 0.19 -4.15
CA VAL A 74 -5.16 0.24 -4.34
C VAL A 74 -5.71 -0.79 -5.33
N GLY A 75 -4.83 -1.56 -5.98
CA GLY A 75 -5.21 -2.50 -7.03
C GLY A 75 -5.38 -1.82 -8.40
N ALA A 76 -5.52 -2.63 -9.45
CA ALA A 76 -5.47 -2.16 -10.83
C ALA A 76 -6.69 -1.31 -11.23
N GLU A 77 -7.87 -1.62 -10.69
CA GLU A 77 -9.11 -0.90 -11.01
C GLU A 77 -9.10 0.51 -10.44
N GLU A 78 -8.87 0.65 -9.14
CA GLU A 78 -8.86 1.94 -8.47
C GLU A 78 -7.70 2.81 -8.94
N ALA A 79 -6.52 2.21 -9.19
CA ALA A 79 -5.39 2.94 -9.75
C ALA A 79 -5.68 3.47 -11.17
N ALA A 80 -6.46 2.76 -11.98
CA ALA A 80 -6.87 3.25 -13.29
C ALA A 80 -7.79 4.46 -13.18
N ASN A 81 -8.74 4.44 -12.23
CA ASN A 81 -9.60 5.59 -11.95
C ASN A 81 -8.78 6.82 -11.55
N LEU A 82 -7.83 6.65 -10.62
CA LEU A 82 -6.96 7.74 -10.15
C LEU A 82 -6.06 8.29 -11.26
N ARG A 83 -5.57 7.45 -12.19
CA ARG A 83 -4.78 7.88 -13.36
C ARG A 83 -5.59 8.76 -14.31
N VAL A 84 -6.83 8.37 -14.60
CA VAL A 84 -7.73 9.16 -15.45
C VAL A 84 -8.01 10.52 -14.81
N LEU A 85 -8.26 10.55 -13.50
CA LEU A 85 -8.46 11.80 -12.76
C LEU A 85 -7.21 12.69 -12.77
N LYS A 86 -6.00 12.10 -12.66
CA LYS A 86 -4.74 12.85 -12.78
C LYS A 86 -4.62 13.51 -14.15
N GLN A 87 -4.88 12.76 -15.22
CA GLN A 87 -4.81 13.29 -16.59
C GLN A 87 -5.81 14.42 -16.80
N GLN A 88 -7.04 14.29 -16.29
CA GLN A 88 -8.05 15.35 -16.36
C GLN A 88 -7.61 16.62 -15.61
N LEU A 89 -7.05 16.47 -14.41
CA LEU A 89 -6.51 17.60 -13.65
C LEU A 89 -5.35 18.29 -14.37
N ASP A 90 -4.45 17.51 -14.97
CA ASP A 90 -3.32 18.04 -15.74
C ASP A 90 -3.80 18.74 -17.04
N ASP A 91 -4.80 18.18 -17.73
CA ASP A 91 -5.38 18.75 -18.96
C ASP A 91 -6.17 20.04 -18.67
N ASP A 92 -6.99 20.06 -17.60
CA ASP A 92 -7.71 21.26 -17.14
C ASP A 92 -6.73 22.35 -16.67
N PHE A 93 -5.62 21.97 -16.02
CA PHE A 93 -4.56 22.90 -15.62
C PHE A 93 -3.85 23.53 -16.84
N ILE A 94 -3.69 22.77 -17.93
CA ILE A 94 -3.12 23.30 -19.18
C ILE A 94 -4.07 24.31 -19.85
N GLU A 95 -5.39 24.12 -19.77
CA GLU A 95 -6.37 25.07 -20.28
C GLU A 95 -6.39 26.39 -19.47
N GLU A 96 -6.25 26.35 -18.15
CA GLU A 96 -6.23 27.57 -17.30
C GLU A 96 -4.95 28.39 -17.46
N VAL A 97 -3.80 27.77 -17.72
CA VAL A 97 -2.51 28.47 -17.89
C VAL A 97 -2.32 28.99 -19.32
N ALA A 98 -3.03 28.44 -20.32
CA ALA A 98 -2.93 28.88 -21.71
C ALA A 98 -3.66 30.21 -22.02
N ASP A 99 -4.52 30.69 -21.12
CA ASP A 99 -5.30 31.92 -21.27
C ASP A 99 -4.80 33.11 -20.40
N ALA A 100 -3.60 33.02 -19.80
CA ALA A 100 -2.99 34.06 -18.95
C ALA A 100 -1.84 34.85 -19.61
#